data_AF-A0A3M1MDA3-F1
#
_entry.id   AF-A0A3M1MDA3-F1
#
_cell.length_a   1.000
_cell.length_b   1.000
_cell.length_c   1.000
_cell.angle_alpha   90.00
_cell.angle_beta   90.00
_cell.angle_gamma   90.00
#
_symmetry.space_group_name_H-M   'P 1'
#
loop_
_entity.id
_entity.type
_entity.pdbx_description
1 polymer ?
#
loop_
_entity_poly.entity_id
_entity_poly.type
_entity_poly.pdbx_seq_one_letter_code
_entity_poly.pdbx_strand_id
1 'polypeptide(L)' 'MLTLSRRPEIARAALGLIRAVVRNPNGTVDPALRWMVAHVSSLSNGCSYCSAHTFKNGADNGVPEEKLAAIWEFET' A
#
# COMPACT_ATOMS: atom_id res chain seq x y z
N MET A 1 10.28 1.33 -8.85
CA MET A 1 11.00 2.57 -8.49
C MET A 1 12.17 2.88 -9.42
N LEU A 2 12.95 1.89 -9.88
CA LEU A 2 14.13 2.12 -10.74
C LEU A 2 13.86 2.97 -11.99
N THR A 3 12.70 2.81 -12.64
CA THR A 3 12.30 3.65 -13.78
C THR A 3 12.21 5.14 -13.41
N LEU A 4 11.61 5.47 -12.26
CA LEU A 4 11.51 6.85 -11.78
C LEU A 4 12.89 7.41 -11.40
N SER A 5 13.84 6.57 -10.99
CA SER A 5 15.19 7.01 -10.63
C SER A 5 15.98 7.61 -11.79
N ARG A 6 15.53 7.46 -13.05
CA ARG A 6 16.06 8.24 -14.19
C ARG A 6 15.86 9.75 -14.03
N ARG A 7 14.90 10.17 -13.19
CA ARG A 7 14.61 11.56 -12.80
C ARG A 7 14.56 11.64 -11.27
N PRO A 8 15.72 11.87 -10.61
CA PRO A 8 15.85 11.73 -9.16
C PRO A 8 14.87 12.58 -8.33
N GLU A 9 14.52 13.77 -8.80
CA GLU A 9 13.53 14.65 -8.18
C GLU A 9 12.14 14.01 -8.11
N ILE A 10 11.72 13.30 -9.17
CA ILE A 10 10.43 12.60 -9.21
C ILE A 10 10.46 11.42 -8.26
N ALA A 11 11.54 10.62 -8.28
CA ALA A 11 11.69 9.48 -7.38
C ALA A 11 11.66 9.90 -5.90
N ARG A 12 12.35 10.99 -5.55
CA ARG A 12 12.35 11.54 -4.18
C ARG A 12 10.95 12.00 -3.75
N ALA A 13 10.25 12.73 -4.62
CA ALA A 13 8.89 13.18 -4.32
C ALA A 13 7.92 12.01 -4.11
N ALA A 14 7.94 11.02 -5.01
CA ALA A 14 7.08 9.84 -4.92
C ALA A 14 7.36 9.01 -3.64
N LEU A 15 8.64 8.79 -3.31
CA LEU A 15 9.01 8.10 -2.07
C LEU A 15 8.62 8.89 -0.82
N GLY A 16 8.75 10.22 -0.85
CA GLY A 16 8.30 11.11 0.21
C GLY A 16 6.80 10.95 0.48
N LEU A 17 6.00 10.95 -0.59
CA LEU A 17 4.55 10.75 -0.48
C LEU A 17 4.19 9.39 0.12
N ILE A 18 4.82 8.30 -0.36
CA ILE A 18 4.58 6.95 0.17
C ILE A 18 4.91 6.88 1.68
N ARG A 19 6.00 7.54 2.11
CA ARG A 19 6.37 7.62 3.52
C ARG A 19 5.37 8.41 4.35
N ALA A 20 4.89 9.53 3.82
CA ALA A 20 3.94 10.40 4.54
C ALA A 20 2.55 9.76 4.70
N VAL A 21 2.13 8.91 3.76
CA VAL A 21 0.79 8.29 3.77
C VAL A 21 0.83 6.92 4.42
N VAL A 22 1.44 5.94 3.77
CA VAL A 22 1.28 4.52 4.15
C VAL A 22 2.27 4.11 5.24
N ARG A 23 3.49 4.66 5.22
CA ARG A 23 4.56 4.28 6.16
C ARG A 23 4.81 5.29 7.28
N ASN A 24 3.88 6.21 7.50
CA ASN A 24 4.05 7.26 8.52
C ASN A 24 3.91 6.64 9.93
N PRO A 25 4.96 6.68 10.78
CA PRO A 25 4.90 6.12 12.12
C PRO A 25 4.01 6.94 13.06
N ASN A 26 3.80 8.22 12.74
CA ASN A 26 3.00 9.15 13.54
C ASN A 26 1.57 9.32 12.98
N GLY A 27 1.13 8.40 12.10
CA GLY A 27 -0.20 8.44 11.53
C GLY A 27 -1.27 8.09 12.57
N THR A 28 -2.43 8.73 12.50
CA THR A 28 -3.59 8.43 13.36
C THR A 28 -4.39 7.22 12.88
N VAL A 29 -4.16 6.78 11.64
CA VAL A 29 -4.78 5.58 11.08
C VAL A 29 -3.88 4.38 11.35
N ASP A 30 -4.49 3.30 11.83
CA ASP A 30 -3.82 2.03 12.07
C ASP A 30 -2.94 1.60 10.87
N PRO A 31 -1.68 1.18 11.11
CA PRO A 31 -0.77 0.77 10.03
C PRO A 31 -1.31 -0.36 9.16
N ALA A 32 -1.96 -1.37 9.74
CA ALA A 32 -2.55 -2.48 9.00
C ALA A 32 -3.72 -2.00 8.13
N LEU A 33 -4.57 -1.13 8.67
CA LEU A 33 -5.67 -0.54 7.91
C LEU A 33 -5.20 0.26 6.69
N ARG A 34 -4.10 1.01 6.80
CA ARG A 34 -3.53 1.75 5.65
C ARG A 34 -3.11 0.84 4.50
N TRP A 35 -2.50 -0.31 4.82
CA TRP A 35 -2.12 -1.30 3.80
C TRP A 35 -3.34 -2.00 3.18
N MET A 36 -4.36 -2.32 3.99
CA MET A 36 -5.63 -2.86 3.51
C MET A 36 -6.35 -1.89 2.56
N VAL A 37 -6.43 -0.61 2.91
CA VAL A 37 -7.00 0.43 2.03
C VAL A 37 -6.21 0.56 0.73
N ALA A 38 -4.87 0.55 0.80
CA ALA A 38 -4.04 0.58 -0.40
C ALA A 38 -4.30 -0.65 -1.31
N HIS A 39 -4.53 -1.81 -0.70
CA HIS A 39 -4.85 -3.04 -1.41
C HIS A 39 -6.23 -3.00 -2.08
N VAL A 40 -7.29 -2.65 -1.34
CA VAL A 40 -8.66 -2.46 -1.87
C VAL A 40 -8.66 -1.43 -3.00
N SER A 41 -8.01 -0.29 -2.81
CA SER A 41 -7.94 0.76 -3.83
C SER A 41 -7.26 0.24 -5.11
N SER A 42 -6.21 -0.58 -4.97
CA SER A 42 -5.51 -1.16 -6.12
C SER A 42 -6.36 -2.17 -6.88
N LEU A 43 -7.07 -3.05 -6.15
CA LEU A 43 -7.99 -4.02 -6.75
C LEU A 43 -9.18 -3.34 -7.42
N SER A 44 -9.77 -2.32 -6.77
CA SER A 44 -10.89 -1.54 -7.31
C SER A 44 -10.56 -0.86 -8.63
N ASN A 45 -9.30 -0.45 -8.81
CA ASN A 45 -8.80 0.16 -10.05
C ASN A 45 -8.28 -0.86 -11.07
N GLY A 46 -8.35 -2.17 -10.79
CA GLY A 46 -7.84 -3.21 -11.69
C GLY A 46 -6.31 -3.21 -11.89
N CYS A 47 -5.54 -2.55 -11.03
CA CYS A 47 -4.08 -2.48 -11.17
C CYS A 47 -3.43 -3.76 -10.60
N SER A 48 -3.15 -4.74 -11.45
CA SER A 48 -2.54 -6.02 -11.04
C SER A 48 -1.15 -5.88 -10.40
N TYR A 49 -0.32 -4.98 -10.92
CA TYR A 49 0.99 -4.66 -10.33
C TYR A 49 0.84 -4.07 -8.92
N CYS A 50 -0.09 -3.12 -8.77
CA CYS A 50 -0.32 -2.43 -7.52
C CYS A 50 -0.91 -3.36 -6.47
N SER A 51 -1.89 -4.20 -6.85
CA SER A 51 -2.57 -5.12 -5.93
C SER A 51 -1.61 -6.19 -5.41
N ALA A 52 -0.78 -6.79 -6.27
CA ALA A 52 0.24 -7.76 -5.85
C ALA A 52 1.25 -7.13 -4.87
N HIS A 53 1.71 -5.91 -5.15
CA HIS A 53 2.64 -5.21 -4.28
C HIS A 53 2.00 -4.78 -2.95
N THR A 54 0.76 -4.31 -2.95
CA THR A 54 0.07 -3.90 -1.72
C THR A 54 -0.32 -5.10 -0.86
N PHE A 55 -0.65 -6.24 -1.46
CA PHE A 55 -0.82 -7.51 -0.75
C PHE A 55 0.48 -7.89 -0.02
N LYS A 56 1.59 -8.02 -0.77
CA LYS A 56 2.87 -8.43 -0.18
C LYS A 56 3.38 -7.46 0.87
N ASN A 57 3.29 -6.15 0.62
CA ASN A 57 3.69 -5.16 1.61
C ASN A 57 2.77 -5.16 2.84
N GLY A 58 1.46 -5.37 2.68
CA GLY A 58 0.55 -5.53 3.81
C GLY A 58 0.96 -6.70 4.70
N ALA A 59 1.23 -7.86 4.09
CA ALA A 59 1.71 -9.05 4.79
C ALA A 59 3.03 -8.79 5.53
N ASP A 60 4.00 -8.19 4.86
CA ASP A 60 5.29 -7.81 5.45
C ASP A 60 5.18 -6.78 6.59
N ASN A 61 4.06 -6.07 6.68
CA ASN A 61 3.78 -5.08 7.72
C ASN A 61 2.70 -5.56 8.70
N GLY A 62 2.50 -6.88 8.81
CA GLY A 62 1.74 -7.51 9.89
C GLY A 62 0.26 -7.73 9.64
N VAL A 63 -0.24 -7.50 8.42
CA VAL A 63 -1.60 -7.93 8.06
C VAL A 63 -1.57 -9.43 7.73
N PRO A 64 -2.37 -10.29 8.37
CA PRO A 64 -2.45 -11.70 7.99
C PRO A 64 -2.82 -11.86 6.51
N GLU A 65 -2.17 -12.78 5.80
CA GLU A 65 -2.41 -13.00 4.37
C GLU A 65 -3.86 -13.42 4.10
N GLU A 66 -4.46 -14.20 5.00
CA GLU A 66 -5.86 -14.62 4.90
C GLU A 66 -6.80 -13.43 4.96
N LYS A 67 -6.48 -12.40 5.77
CA LYS A 67 -7.26 -11.17 5.88
C LYS A 67 -7.14 -10.31 4.61
N LEU A 68 -5.98 -10.29 3.97
CA LEU A 68 -5.79 -9.63 2.68
C LEU A 68 -6.47 -10.39 1.53
N ALA A 69 -6.53 -11.71 1.60
CA ALA A 69 -7.26 -12.52 0.63
C ALA A 69 -8.78 -12.32 0.75
N ALA A 70 -9.28 -12.21 1.98
CA ALA A 70 -10.67 -11.93 2.29
C ALA A 70 -11.02 -10.43 2.29
N ILE A 71 -10.24 -9.57 1.61
CA ILE A 71 -10.35 -8.12 1.75
C ILE A 71 -11.73 -7.54 1.37
N TRP A 72 -12.50 -8.26 0.54
CA TRP A 72 -13.85 -7.86 0.14
C TRP A 72 -14.95 -8.26 1.13
N GLU A 73 -14.61 -9.07 2.12
CA GLU A 73 -15.52 -9.54 3.17
C GLU A 73 -15.50 -8.61 4.39
N PHE A 74 -15.23 -7.32 4.19
CA PHE A 74 -15.22 -6.32 5.25
C PHE A 74 -16.64 -5.93 5.68
N GLU A 75 -16.79 -5.51 6.93
CA GLU A 75 -18.06 -5.08 7.51
C GLU A 75 -18.65 -3.88 6.76
N THR A 76 -19.97 -3.86 6.58
CA THR A 76 -20.75 -2.76 5.98
C THR A 76 -21.48 -1.94 7.04
#